data_AF-A0A7W1JE06-F1
#
_entry.id   AF-A0A7W1JE06-F1
#
_cell.length_a   1.000
_cell.length_b   1.000
_cell.length_c   1.000
_cell.angle_alpha   90.00
_cell.angle_beta   90.00
_cell.angle_gamma   90.00
#
_symmetry.space_group_name_H-M   'P 1'
#
loop_
_entity.id
_entity.type
_entity.pdbx_description
1 polymer ?
#
loop_
_entity_poly.entity_id
_entity_poly.type
_entity_poly.pdbx_seq_one_letter_code
_entity_poly.pdbx_strand_id
1 'polypeptide(L)'
;MKKPELEQTDYAALLGDVKERVRAAQYAALKAVNRELVGLYWDIGKAIVERQAGASWGKAVVENLSKDLRAEFPGIQGFSTQNLWYMRQFYETYKDNEKLQPMVGEIGWAHNILIFSKCKDDLEREFYLRMTRKYGWTKNVLALRIDNRDYEKTLLSQTNFDRAVPEELRNEAKLAVRDEYLFDVRCANDAVSLIQVRTNPEGGSWVNQLT
;
A
#
# COMPACT_ATOMS: atom_id res chain seq x y z
N MET A 1 54.37 -5.37 -14.21
CA MET A 1 53.22 -4.47 -14.42
C MET A 1 52.40 -4.47 -13.13
N LYS A 2 52.35 -3.34 -12.39
CA LYS A 2 51.51 -3.23 -11.18
C LYS A 2 50.05 -3.05 -11.63
N LYS A 3 49.17 -3.91 -11.11
CA LYS A 3 47.71 -3.81 -11.29
C LYS A 3 47.28 -2.47 -10.66
N PRO A 4 46.51 -1.61 -11.33
CA PRO A 4 46.08 -0.36 -10.71
C PRO A 4 45.13 -0.74 -9.57
N GLU A 5 45.54 -0.45 -8.34
CA GLU A 5 44.65 -0.47 -7.18
C GLU A 5 43.57 0.57 -7.47
N LEU A 6 42.33 0.11 -7.72
CA LEU A 6 41.16 0.99 -7.72
C LEU A 6 41.22 1.76 -6.40
N GLU A 7 41.36 3.09 -6.47
CA GLU A 7 41.43 3.90 -5.27
C GLU A 7 40.18 3.63 -4.44
N GLN A 8 40.37 3.18 -3.20
CA GLN A 8 39.31 2.64 -2.33
C GLN A 8 38.10 3.58 -2.20
N THR A 9 38.34 4.88 -2.39
CA THR A 9 37.36 5.98 -2.44
C THR A 9 36.42 5.92 -3.65
N ASP A 10 36.94 5.59 -4.83
CA ASP A 10 36.16 5.53 -6.09
C ASP A 10 35.20 4.34 -6.07
N TYR A 11 35.65 3.19 -5.57
CA TYR A 11 34.78 2.04 -5.34
C TYR A 11 33.68 2.31 -4.30
N ALA A 12 34.00 3.02 -3.20
CA ALA A 12 33.02 3.37 -2.18
C ALA A 12 31.94 4.31 -2.73
N ALA A 13 32.31 5.29 -3.56
CA ALA A 13 31.38 6.18 -4.25
C ALA A 13 30.49 5.39 -5.22
N LEU A 14 31.08 4.57 -6.09
CA LEU A 14 30.35 3.69 -7.00
C LEU A 14 29.37 2.78 -6.26
N LEU A 15 29.79 2.18 -5.15
CA LEU A 15 28.93 1.32 -4.33
C LEU A 15 27.76 2.10 -3.72
N GLY A 16 28.00 3.35 -3.27
CA GLY A 16 26.94 4.26 -2.81
C GLY A 16 25.91 4.54 -3.90
N ASP A 17 26.38 4.90 -5.08
CA ASP A 17 25.53 5.22 -6.24
C ASP A 17 24.70 4.01 -6.69
N VAL A 18 25.32 2.83 -6.77
CA VAL A 18 24.63 1.59 -7.12
C VAL A 18 23.57 1.24 -6.07
N LYS A 19 23.87 1.40 -4.77
CA LYS A 19 22.89 1.17 -3.69
C LYS A 19 21.69 2.10 -3.80
N GLU A 20 21.89 3.39 -4.06
CA GLU A 20 20.77 4.32 -4.24
C GLU A 20 19.96 4.02 -5.51
N ARG A 21 20.61 3.63 -6.62
CA ARG A 21 19.89 3.20 -7.83
C ARG A 21 19.03 1.96 -7.59
N VAL A 22 19.56 0.97 -6.86
CA VAL A 22 18.80 -0.23 -6.47
C VAL A 22 17.59 0.15 -5.61
N ARG A 23 17.78 0.98 -4.59
CA ARG A 23 16.69 1.44 -3.71
C ARG A 23 15.63 2.25 -4.47
N ALA A 24 16.05 3.10 -5.40
CA ALA A 24 15.14 3.88 -6.24
C ALA A 24 14.30 2.98 -7.15
N ALA A 25 14.93 1.97 -7.79
CA ALA A 25 14.24 1.02 -8.64
C ALA A 25 13.24 0.17 -7.84
N GLN A 26 13.63 -0.32 -6.66
CA GLN A 26 12.73 -1.02 -5.75
C GLN A 26 11.54 -0.14 -5.37
N TYR A 27 11.78 1.09 -4.93
CA TYR A 27 10.71 2.02 -4.57
C TYR A 27 9.73 2.28 -5.72
N ALA A 28 10.23 2.48 -6.94
CA ALA A 28 9.39 2.68 -8.12
C ALA A 28 8.51 1.46 -8.41
N ALA A 29 9.07 0.25 -8.33
CA ALA A 29 8.32 -0.99 -8.50
C ALA A 29 7.22 -1.14 -7.45
N LEU A 30 7.54 -0.89 -6.17
CA LEU A 30 6.59 -0.96 -5.07
C LEU A 30 5.44 0.04 -5.25
N LYS A 31 5.73 1.25 -5.70
CA LYS A 31 4.70 2.28 -5.96
C LYS A 31 3.76 1.86 -7.10
N ALA A 32 4.28 1.24 -8.15
CA ALA A 32 3.47 0.71 -9.24
C ALA A 32 2.55 -0.41 -8.76
N VAL A 33 3.10 -1.38 -8.02
CA VAL A 33 2.32 -2.48 -7.41
C VAL A 33 1.23 -1.95 -6.49
N ASN A 34 1.53 -0.97 -5.64
CA ASN A 34 0.55 -0.37 -4.74
C ASN A 34 -0.63 0.24 -5.50
N ARG A 35 -0.37 0.94 -6.60
CA ARG A 35 -1.42 1.56 -7.41
C ARG A 35 -2.37 0.50 -7.97
N GLU A 36 -1.82 -0.59 -8.51
CA GLU A 36 -2.63 -1.71 -9.02
C GLU A 36 -3.41 -2.41 -7.90
N LEU A 37 -2.79 -2.59 -6.72
CA LEU A 37 -3.44 -3.22 -5.57
C LEU A 37 -4.62 -2.40 -5.04
N VAL A 38 -4.41 -1.09 -4.84
CA VAL A 38 -5.49 -0.18 -4.41
C VAL A 38 -6.58 -0.08 -5.47
N GLY A 39 -6.23 -0.12 -6.76
CA GLY A 39 -7.19 -0.20 -7.86
C GLY A 39 -8.02 -1.49 -7.83
N LEU A 40 -7.39 -2.65 -7.64
CA LEU A 40 -8.10 -3.92 -7.48
C LEU A 40 -9.08 -3.88 -6.29
N TYR A 41 -8.64 -3.33 -5.15
CA TYR A 41 -9.48 -3.20 -3.96
C TYR A 41 -10.66 -2.26 -4.16
N TRP A 42 -10.45 -1.19 -4.93
CA TRP A 42 -11.53 -0.33 -5.39
C TRP A 42 -12.56 -1.10 -6.22
N ASP A 43 -12.12 -1.85 -7.23
CA ASP A 43 -12.99 -2.60 -8.13
C ASP A 43 -13.78 -3.70 -7.40
N ILE A 44 -13.15 -4.40 -6.47
CA ILE A 44 -13.83 -5.38 -5.62
C ILE A 44 -14.88 -4.68 -4.75
N GLY A 45 -14.54 -3.56 -4.14
CA GLY A 45 -15.47 -2.76 -3.34
C GLY A 45 -16.68 -2.32 -4.15
N LYS A 46 -16.45 -1.81 -5.36
CA LYS A 46 -17.49 -1.44 -6.33
C LYS A 46 -18.41 -2.61 -6.65
N ALA A 47 -17.84 -3.76 -7.01
CA ALA A 47 -18.60 -4.95 -7.35
C ALA A 47 -19.49 -5.42 -6.19
N ILE A 48 -19.00 -5.36 -4.95
CA ILE A 48 -19.79 -5.72 -3.76
C ILE A 48 -20.98 -4.75 -3.61
N VAL A 49 -20.75 -3.44 -3.70
CA VAL A 49 -21.80 -2.42 -3.54
C VAL A 49 -22.87 -2.54 -4.62
N GLU A 50 -22.48 -2.67 -5.88
CA GLU A 50 -23.41 -2.79 -7.01
C GLU A 50 -24.30 -4.03 -6.88
N ARG A 51 -23.73 -5.17 -6.45
CA ARG A 51 -24.50 -6.42 -6.26
C ARG A 51 -25.46 -6.34 -5.08
N GLN A 52 -25.08 -5.68 -3.99
CA GLN A 52 -25.94 -5.49 -2.82
C GLN A 52 -27.11 -4.54 -3.10
N ALA A 53 -26.94 -3.56 -3.99
CA ALA A 53 -28.02 -2.65 -4.38
C ALA A 53 -29.17 -3.35 -5.12
N GLY A 54 -28.91 -4.45 -5.83
CA GLY A 54 -29.89 -5.22 -6.61
C GLY A 54 -30.77 -6.19 -5.82
N ALA A 55 -30.90 -6.02 -4.51
CA ALA A 55 -31.73 -6.82 -3.56
C ALA A 55 -31.46 -8.33 -3.47
N SER A 56 -30.57 -8.88 -4.30
CA SER A 56 -30.34 -10.33 -4.41
C SER A 56 -29.27 -10.83 -3.43
N TRP A 57 -28.42 -9.94 -2.92
CA TRP A 57 -27.14 -10.27 -2.28
C TRP A 57 -27.09 -9.69 -0.85
N GLY A 58 -27.20 -10.56 0.16
CA GLY A 58 -27.14 -10.19 1.58
C GLY A 58 -25.72 -10.17 2.17
N LYS A 59 -25.60 -10.01 3.51
CA LYS A 59 -24.28 -9.97 4.21
C LYS A 59 -23.43 -11.23 4.00
N ALA A 60 -24.06 -12.40 3.87
CA ALA A 60 -23.39 -13.70 3.68
C ALA A 60 -22.55 -13.78 2.39
N VAL A 61 -22.84 -12.93 1.40
CA VAL A 61 -22.07 -12.85 0.16
C VAL A 61 -20.60 -12.57 0.40
N VAL A 62 -20.29 -11.63 1.29
CA VAL A 62 -18.89 -11.23 1.54
C VAL A 62 -18.12 -12.39 2.17
N GLU A 63 -18.78 -13.20 3.00
CA GLU A 63 -18.21 -14.38 3.62
C GLU A 63 -17.95 -15.49 2.59
N ASN A 64 -18.90 -15.76 1.69
CA ASN A 64 -18.72 -16.74 0.62
C ASN A 64 -17.63 -16.30 -0.34
N LEU A 65 -17.64 -15.04 -0.78
CA LEU A 65 -16.61 -14.47 -1.64
C LEU A 65 -15.22 -14.57 -1.00
N SER A 66 -15.11 -14.30 0.31
CA SER A 66 -13.84 -14.48 1.04
C SER A 66 -13.36 -15.93 1.00
N LYS A 67 -14.24 -16.90 1.23
CA LYS A 67 -13.89 -18.33 1.21
C LYS A 67 -13.43 -18.74 -0.19
N ASP A 68 -14.20 -18.39 -1.21
CA ASP A 68 -13.92 -18.78 -2.60
C ASP A 68 -12.62 -18.15 -3.11
N LEU A 69 -12.40 -16.86 -2.86
CA LEU A 69 -11.15 -16.18 -3.24
C LEU A 69 -9.93 -16.76 -2.53
N ARG A 70 -10.04 -17.11 -1.25
CA ARG A 70 -8.92 -17.71 -0.51
C ARG A 70 -8.64 -19.16 -0.92
N ALA A 71 -9.65 -19.87 -1.41
CA ALA A 71 -9.50 -21.21 -1.96
C ALA A 71 -8.85 -21.18 -3.35
N GLU A 72 -9.27 -20.25 -4.22
CA GLU A 72 -8.72 -20.09 -5.57
C GLU A 72 -7.30 -19.51 -5.57
N PHE A 73 -7.00 -18.63 -4.62
CA PHE A 73 -5.71 -17.95 -4.50
C PHE A 73 -5.00 -18.27 -3.19
N PRO A 74 -4.59 -19.54 -2.97
CA PRO A 74 -3.92 -19.94 -1.74
C PRO A 74 -2.57 -19.21 -1.61
N GLY A 75 -2.28 -18.71 -0.42
CA GLY A 75 -1.07 -17.92 -0.14
C GLY A 75 -1.22 -16.41 -0.36
N ILE A 76 -2.21 -15.96 -1.14
CA ILE A 76 -2.44 -14.53 -1.32
C ILE A 76 -3.18 -13.95 -0.11
N GLN A 77 -2.55 -12.95 0.52
CA GLN A 77 -3.12 -12.19 1.63
C GLN A 77 -4.11 -11.12 1.12
N GLY A 78 -5.02 -10.66 1.99
CA GLY A 78 -5.93 -9.55 1.66
C GLY A 78 -7.35 -9.95 1.21
N PHE A 79 -7.67 -11.24 1.10
CA PHE A 79 -9.06 -11.69 0.81
C PHE A 79 -9.82 -12.20 2.04
N SER A 80 -9.48 -11.70 3.24
CA SER A 80 -10.28 -11.99 4.43
C SER A 80 -11.64 -11.28 4.35
N THR A 81 -12.66 -11.84 5.00
CA THR A 81 -14.00 -11.23 5.09
C THR A 81 -13.92 -9.77 5.55
N GLN A 82 -13.11 -9.50 6.58
CA GLN A 82 -12.90 -8.16 7.08
C GLN A 82 -12.30 -7.23 6.02
N ASN A 83 -11.31 -7.71 5.25
CA ASN A 83 -10.70 -6.87 4.23
C ASN A 83 -11.66 -6.59 3.07
N LEU A 84 -12.53 -7.53 2.70
CA LEU A 84 -13.58 -7.29 1.71
C LEU A 84 -14.61 -6.25 2.19
N TRP A 85 -14.95 -6.25 3.49
CA TRP A 85 -15.75 -5.17 4.08
C TRP A 85 -15.02 -3.82 4.02
N TYR A 86 -13.71 -3.79 4.25
CA TYR A 86 -12.90 -2.58 4.07
C TYR A 86 -12.87 -2.12 2.61
N MET A 87 -12.75 -3.02 1.62
CA MET A 87 -12.83 -2.69 0.19
C MET A 87 -14.17 -2.05 -0.16
N ARG A 88 -15.28 -2.64 0.33
CA ARG A 88 -16.62 -2.08 0.18
C ARG A 88 -16.72 -0.67 0.78
N GLN A 89 -16.29 -0.50 2.03
CA GLN A 89 -16.31 0.80 2.71
C GLN A 89 -15.43 1.83 1.99
N PHE A 90 -14.26 1.41 1.50
CA PHE A 90 -13.34 2.24 0.74
C PHE A 90 -14.01 2.80 -0.52
N TYR A 91 -14.65 1.95 -1.31
CA TYR A 91 -15.42 2.38 -2.47
C TYR A 91 -16.55 3.34 -2.08
N GLU A 92 -17.38 3.00 -1.08
CA GLU A 92 -18.47 3.88 -0.64
C GLU A 92 -17.99 5.24 -0.15
N THR A 93 -16.83 5.29 0.52
CA THR A 93 -16.27 6.54 1.06
C THR A 93 -15.82 7.49 -0.04
N TYR A 94 -15.26 6.97 -1.13
CA TYR A 94 -14.55 7.78 -2.11
C TYR A 94 -15.21 7.83 -3.50
N LYS A 95 -16.23 7.00 -3.79
CA LYS A 95 -16.89 6.93 -5.11
C LYS A 95 -17.40 8.28 -5.63
N ASP A 96 -17.86 9.16 -4.73
CA ASP A 96 -18.43 10.47 -5.06
C ASP A 96 -17.43 11.61 -4.80
N ASN A 97 -16.17 11.28 -4.44
CA ASN A 97 -15.13 12.25 -4.13
C ASN A 97 -13.97 12.17 -5.12
N GLU A 98 -14.16 12.79 -6.29
CA GLU A 98 -13.18 12.85 -7.39
C GLU A 98 -11.83 13.43 -6.95
N LYS A 99 -11.81 14.28 -5.93
CA LYS A 99 -10.59 14.92 -5.42
C LYS A 99 -9.70 13.94 -4.65
N LEU A 100 -10.29 13.05 -3.86
CA LEU A 100 -9.54 12.12 -3.01
C LEU A 100 -9.16 10.82 -3.71
N GLN A 101 -9.91 10.40 -4.74
CA GLN A 101 -9.63 9.22 -5.56
C GLN A 101 -8.17 9.09 -6.05
N PRO A 102 -7.53 10.14 -6.63
CA PRO A 102 -6.14 10.02 -7.04
C PRO A 102 -5.17 9.91 -5.86
N MET A 103 -5.51 10.44 -4.67
CA MET A 103 -4.62 10.46 -3.51
C MET A 103 -4.56 9.10 -2.80
N VAL A 104 -5.67 8.37 -2.75
CA VAL A 104 -5.72 7.06 -2.08
C VAL A 104 -4.83 6.02 -2.75
N GLY A 105 -4.63 6.11 -4.07
CA GLY A 105 -3.72 5.24 -4.83
C GLY A 105 -2.23 5.53 -4.62
N GLU A 106 -1.88 6.65 -4.00
CA GLU A 106 -0.49 7.07 -3.77
C GLU A 106 0.05 6.66 -2.40
N ILE A 107 -0.80 6.09 -1.55
CA ILE A 107 -0.45 5.61 -0.21
C ILE A 107 -0.81 4.13 -0.06
N GLY A 108 -0.18 3.46 0.91
CA GLY A 108 -0.42 2.04 1.19
C GLY A 108 -1.85 1.75 1.66
N TRP A 109 -2.33 0.54 1.43
CA TRP A 109 -3.70 0.11 1.79
C TRP A 109 -3.99 0.26 3.29
N ALA A 110 -3.03 -0.06 4.14
CA ALA A 110 -3.19 0.08 5.59
C ALA A 110 -3.40 1.54 6.04
N HIS A 111 -2.80 2.50 5.34
CA HIS A 111 -3.02 3.93 5.59
C HIS A 111 -4.43 4.33 5.16
N ASN A 112 -4.89 3.85 3.99
CA ASN A 112 -6.26 4.08 3.51
C ASN A 112 -7.27 3.58 4.55
N ILE A 113 -7.15 2.32 5.01
CA ILE A 113 -8.01 1.76 6.06
C ILE A 113 -8.07 2.69 7.26
N LEU A 114 -6.92 3.12 7.76
CA LEU A 114 -6.85 3.95 8.95
C LEU A 114 -7.55 5.31 8.76
N ILE A 115 -7.35 5.94 7.60
CA ILE A 115 -7.93 7.25 7.27
C ILE A 115 -9.44 7.15 7.13
N PHE A 116 -9.97 6.28 6.27
CA PHE A 116 -11.42 6.22 6.09
C PHE A 116 -12.16 5.66 7.31
N SER A 117 -11.49 4.86 8.16
CA SER A 117 -12.10 4.30 9.36
C SER A 117 -12.12 5.27 10.53
N LYS A 118 -11.10 6.13 10.68
CA LYS A 118 -11.01 7.07 11.81
C LYS A 118 -11.49 8.47 11.47
N CYS A 119 -11.24 8.96 10.26
CA CYS A 119 -11.58 10.32 9.86
C CYS A 119 -13.03 10.40 9.37
N LYS A 120 -13.76 11.44 9.79
CA LYS A 120 -15.21 11.55 9.54
C LYS A 120 -15.54 12.42 8.33
N ASP A 121 -14.83 13.51 8.16
CA ASP A 121 -15.02 14.47 7.08
C ASP A 121 -13.94 14.37 6.00
N ASP A 122 -14.30 14.84 4.81
CA ASP A 122 -13.41 14.76 3.64
C ASP A 122 -12.21 15.70 3.75
N LEU A 123 -12.31 16.80 4.50
CA LEU A 123 -11.20 17.72 4.72
C LEU A 123 -10.14 17.10 5.64
N GLU A 124 -10.56 16.44 6.71
CA GLU A 124 -9.68 15.66 7.58
C GLU A 124 -9.00 14.53 6.79
N ARG A 125 -9.77 13.78 5.98
CA ARG A 125 -9.19 12.75 5.10
C ARG A 125 -8.16 13.35 4.14
N GLU A 126 -8.50 14.45 3.47
CA GLU A 126 -7.58 15.14 2.56
C GLU A 126 -6.28 15.54 3.27
N PHE A 127 -6.39 16.10 4.47
CA PHE A 127 -5.25 16.52 5.27
C PHE A 127 -4.30 15.33 5.51
N TYR A 128 -4.82 14.23 6.07
CA TYR A 128 -3.98 13.06 6.36
C TYR A 128 -3.46 12.37 5.10
N LEU A 129 -4.23 12.31 4.01
CA LEU A 129 -3.77 11.78 2.72
C LEU A 129 -2.57 12.58 2.20
N ARG A 130 -2.66 13.91 2.21
CA ARG A 130 -1.58 14.80 1.78
C ARG A 130 -0.35 14.70 2.67
N MET A 131 -0.55 14.66 3.99
CA MET A 131 0.55 14.60 4.96
C MET A 131 1.29 13.25 4.88
N THR A 132 0.56 12.13 4.76
CA THR A 132 1.15 10.81 4.57
C THR A 132 1.96 10.75 3.27
N ARG A 133 1.44 11.29 2.16
CA ARG A 133 2.18 11.37 0.89
C ARG A 133 3.44 12.24 1.02
N LYS A 134 3.31 13.42 1.62
CA LYS A 134 4.40 14.42 1.70
C LYS A 134 5.53 13.99 2.63
N TYR A 135 5.18 13.45 3.78
CA TYR A 135 6.13 13.12 4.84
C TYR A 135 6.39 11.64 4.96
N GLY A 136 5.79 10.78 4.15
CA GLY A 136 6.09 9.36 4.19
C GLY A 136 5.79 8.72 5.54
N TRP A 137 4.70 9.11 6.19
CA TRP A 137 4.36 8.54 7.49
C TRP A 137 4.10 7.05 7.37
N THR A 138 4.62 6.29 8.33
CA THR A 138 4.20 4.90 8.51
C THR A 138 2.79 4.86 9.06
N LYS A 139 2.16 3.67 8.98
CA LYS A 139 0.83 3.44 9.57
C LYS A 139 0.78 3.84 11.04
N ASN A 140 1.83 3.52 11.82
CA ASN A 140 1.90 3.83 13.24
C ASN A 140 2.04 5.33 13.50
N VAL A 141 2.88 6.01 12.72
CA VAL A 141 3.01 7.47 12.82
C VAL A 141 1.69 8.13 12.45
N LEU A 142 1.05 7.71 11.36
CA LEU A 142 -0.27 8.21 10.97
C LEU A 142 -1.32 7.98 12.07
N ALA A 143 -1.34 6.80 12.69
CA ALA A 143 -2.27 6.50 13.78
C ALA A 143 -2.07 7.44 14.97
N LEU A 144 -0.82 7.64 15.38
CA LEU A 144 -0.46 8.58 16.44
C LEU A 144 -0.91 10.01 16.09
N ARG A 145 -0.74 10.44 14.85
CA ARG A 145 -1.10 11.79 14.37
C ARG A 145 -2.61 12.01 14.37
N ILE A 146 -3.38 11.01 13.93
CA ILE A 146 -4.84 11.01 14.00
C ILE A 146 -5.30 11.06 15.46
N ASP A 147 -4.73 10.21 16.32
CA ASP A 147 -5.10 10.16 17.75
C ASP A 147 -4.74 11.47 18.47
N ASN A 148 -3.67 12.14 18.04
CA ASN A 148 -3.28 13.45 18.51
C ASN A 148 -4.14 14.60 17.98
N ARG A 149 -5.07 14.35 17.05
CA ARG A 149 -5.94 15.37 16.44
C ARG A 149 -5.13 16.49 15.79
N ASP A 150 -4.11 16.09 15.04
CA ASP A 150 -3.19 17.04 14.41
C ASP A 150 -3.92 17.91 13.37
N TYR A 151 -4.96 17.39 12.71
CA TYR A 151 -5.83 18.17 11.82
C TYR A 151 -6.51 19.34 12.56
N GLU A 152 -7.17 19.07 13.69
CA GLU A 152 -7.87 20.09 14.46
C GLU A 152 -6.89 21.09 15.08
N LYS A 153 -5.77 20.61 15.59
CA LYS A 153 -4.68 21.47 16.05
C LYS A 153 -4.14 22.34 14.91
N THR A 154 -4.02 21.82 13.70
CA THR A 154 -3.61 22.59 12.51
C THR A 154 -4.60 23.71 12.21
N LEU A 155 -5.90 23.40 12.20
CA LEU A 155 -6.96 24.40 12.01
C LEU A 155 -6.92 25.50 13.07
N LEU A 156 -6.72 25.11 14.33
CA LEU A 156 -6.57 26.03 15.47
C LEU A 156 -5.24 26.82 15.44
N SER A 157 -4.20 26.25 14.81
CA SER A 157 -2.84 26.81 14.73
C SER A 157 -2.48 27.35 13.35
N GLN A 158 -3.43 27.65 12.45
CA GLN A 158 -3.17 28.42 11.23
C GLN A 158 -2.62 29.84 11.50
N THR A 159 -2.37 30.20 12.77
CA THR A 159 -1.48 31.30 13.18
C THR A 159 0.02 30.93 13.23
N ASN A 160 0.47 29.69 12.98
CA ASN A 160 1.89 29.27 13.11
C ASN A 160 2.33 27.95 12.41
N PHE A 161 1.57 27.39 11.48
CA PHE A 161 1.72 26.00 11.02
C PHE A 161 3.05 25.64 10.29
N ASP A 162 3.77 26.62 9.72
CA ASP A 162 5.02 26.35 8.96
C ASP A 162 6.18 25.81 9.81
N ARG A 163 6.06 25.75 11.15
CA ARG A 163 7.11 25.28 12.08
C ARG A 163 6.97 23.83 12.57
N ALA A 164 5.91 23.10 12.23
CA ALA A 164 5.51 21.91 13.01
C ALA A 164 6.12 20.55 12.61
N VAL A 165 7.03 20.46 11.63
CA VAL A 165 7.66 19.17 11.29
C VAL A 165 9.18 19.23 11.49
N PRO A 166 9.70 18.66 12.60
CA PRO A 166 11.13 18.54 12.87
C PRO A 166 11.88 17.81 11.75
N GLU A 167 13.09 18.30 11.43
CA GLU A 167 14.02 17.74 10.44
C GLU A 167 14.31 16.25 10.66
N GLU A 168 14.30 15.80 11.92
CA GLU A 168 14.66 14.45 12.35
C GLU A 168 13.68 13.38 11.81
N LEU A 169 12.38 13.70 11.72
CA LEU A 169 11.36 12.80 11.19
C LEU A 169 11.43 12.63 9.66
N ARG A 170 12.11 13.54 8.93
CA ARG A 170 12.26 13.43 7.45
C ARG A 170 13.12 12.23 7.05
N ASN A 171 14.13 11.90 7.84
CA ASN A 171 15.08 10.84 7.51
C ASN A 171 14.53 9.46 7.90
N GLU A 172 13.87 9.36 9.06
CA GLU A 172 13.11 8.17 9.44
C GLU A 172 11.97 7.88 8.45
N ALA A 173 11.25 8.90 7.99
CA ALA A 173 10.23 8.75 6.97
C ALA A 173 10.75 8.19 5.64
N LYS A 174 11.90 8.67 5.14
CA LYS A 174 12.47 8.15 3.88
C LYS A 174 12.86 6.68 3.97
N LEU A 175 13.36 6.23 5.12
CA LEU A 175 13.67 4.83 5.39
C LEU A 175 12.40 4.00 5.62
N ALA A 176 11.47 4.52 6.41
CA ALA A 176 10.26 3.81 6.79
C ALA A 176 9.24 3.69 5.65
N VAL A 177 9.17 4.67 4.73
CA VAL A 177 8.42 4.52 3.46
C VAL A 177 8.96 3.35 2.67
N ARG A 178 10.29 3.26 2.51
CA ARG A 178 10.95 2.19 1.76
C ARG A 178 10.66 0.82 2.41
N ASP A 179 10.71 0.74 3.74
CA ASP A 179 10.48 -0.50 4.51
C ASP A 179 8.99 -0.90 4.64
N GLU A 180 8.06 0.05 4.73
CA GLU A 180 6.62 -0.23 4.82
C GLU A 180 6.07 -0.74 3.48
N TYR A 181 6.51 -0.15 2.35
CA TYR A 181 6.19 -0.69 1.03
C TYR A 181 6.77 -2.12 0.86
N LEU A 182 7.92 -2.42 1.44
CA LEU A 182 8.48 -3.78 1.51
C LEU A 182 7.63 -4.73 2.40
N PHE A 183 6.94 -4.22 3.41
CA PHE A 183 6.08 -5.01 4.29
C PHE A 183 4.69 -5.28 3.65
N ASP A 184 4.06 -4.28 3.04
CA ASP A 184 2.79 -4.45 2.30
C ASP A 184 3.02 -5.32 1.03
N VAL A 185 4.23 -5.29 0.46
CA VAL A 185 4.63 -6.20 -0.63
C VAL A 185 4.98 -7.61 -0.14
N ARG A 186 5.10 -7.93 1.15
CA ARG A 186 5.06 -9.36 1.53
C ARG A 186 3.71 -10.00 1.18
N CYS A 187 2.63 -9.24 1.21
CA CYS A 187 1.32 -9.68 0.71
C CYS A 187 1.25 -9.73 -0.84
N ALA A 188 2.06 -8.93 -1.54
CA ALA A 188 2.09 -8.86 -3.02
C ALA A 188 3.22 -9.68 -3.67
N ASN A 189 4.29 -10.04 -2.96
CA ASN A 189 5.40 -10.88 -3.45
C ASN A 189 4.93 -12.33 -3.63
N ASP A 190 3.92 -12.75 -2.88
CA ASP A 190 3.20 -14.00 -3.13
C ASP A 190 2.41 -13.96 -4.45
N ALA A 191 2.18 -12.78 -5.03
CA ALA A 191 1.64 -12.61 -6.38
C ALA A 191 2.73 -12.47 -7.46
N VAL A 192 3.92 -11.99 -7.13
CA VAL A 192 5.07 -11.92 -8.07
C VAL A 192 5.72 -13.28 -8.28
N SER A 193 5.71 -14.16 -7.27
CA SER A 193 6.11 -15.56 -7.42
C SER A 193 5.24 -16.32 -8.44
N LEU A 194 3.99 -15.88 -8.68
CA LEU A 194 3.09 -16.46 -9.69
C LEU A 194 3.47 -16.13 -11.14
N ILE A 195 4.28 -15.08 -11.36
CA ILE A 195 4.80 -14.74 -12.69
C ILE A 195 5.99 -15.66 -13.04
N GLN A 196 6.80 -16.04 -12.05
CA GLN A 196 7.93 -16.96 -12.27
C GLN A 196 7.51 -18.43 -12.41
N VAL A 197 6.39 -18.85 -11.79
CA VAL A 197 5.87 -20.22 -11.96
C VAL A 197 5.20 -20.43 -13.33
N ARG A 198 4.64 -19.38 -13.95
CA ARG A 198 3.98 -19.49 -15.27
C ARG A 198 4.93 -19.42 -16.47
N THR A 199 6.18 -19.02 -16.27
CA THR A 199 7.21 -19.07 -17.32
C THR A 199 8.22 -20.16 -17.01
N ASN A 200 7.79 -21.43 -17.05
CA ASN A 200 8.71 -22.54 -17.26
C ASN A 200 8.90 -22.71 -18.80
N PRO A 201 10.10 -22.47 -19.36
CA PRO A 201 10.37 -22.71 -20.77
C PRO A 201 10.65 -24.18 -21.10
N GLU A 202 10.73 -25.07 -20.13
CA GLU A 202 11.14 -26.46 -20.38
C GLU A 202 10.03 -27.44 -19.99
N GLY A 203 9.34 -27.92 -21.02
CA GLY A 203 8.33 -28.96 -20.93
C GLY A 203 8.90 -30.23 -20.30
N GLY A 204 8.26 -30.69 -19.22
CA GLY A 204 8.57 -31.95 -18.56
C GLY A 204 7.37 -32.42 -17.75
N SER A 205 6.65 -33.40 -18.30
CA SER A 205 5.56 -34.14 -17.66
C SER A 205 6.12 -35.18 -16.69
N TRP A 206 5.57 -35.28 -15.47
CA TRP A 206 5.40 -36.58 -14.81
C TRP A 206 4.08 -36.65 -14.04
N VAL A 207 3.23 -37.56 -14.51
CA VAL A 207 2.05 -38.11 -13.85
C VAL A 207 2.50 -39.17 -12.82
N ASN A 208 1.64 -39.43 -11.83
CA ASN A 208 1.60 -40.54 -10.84
C ASN A 208 2.29 -40.26 -9.48
N GLN A 209 1.73 -40.62 -8.32
CA GLN A 209 0.56 -41.45 -8.00
C GLN A 209 0.11 -41.20 -6.56
N LEU A 210 -1.18 -41.41 -6.32
CA LEU A 210 -1.81 -41.59 -5.01
C LEU A 210 -1.16 -42.77 -4.24
N THR A 211 -0.83 -42.53 -2.97
CA THR A 211 -1.15 -43.36 -1.78
C THR A 211 -1.06 -42.49 -0.54
#